data_AF-A0A353DZQ5-F1
#
_entry.id   AF-A0A353DZQ5-F1
#
_cell.length_a   1.000
_cell.length_b   1.000
_cell.length_c   1.000
_cell.angle_alpha   90.00
_cell.angle_beta   90.00
_cell.angle_gamma   90.00
#
_symmetry.space_group_name_H-M   'P 1'
#
loop_
_entity.id
_entity.type
_entity.pdbx_description
1 polymer ?
#
loop_
_entity_poly.entity_id
_entity_poly.type
_entity_poly.pdbx_seq_one_letter_code
_entity_poly.pdbx_strand_id
1 'polypeptide(L)'
;MKPNRLSLLMPFLTLLLALFSSTLKAGEWETLFDGHSTDAFRAYQKDLFPSEAWNVIDGTLRTNPKATPVDLITKKTYQSFELVFDWIATQGANSGVIYRVSEDGSQPWHTGLEYQILDSAHDGNQDEGAPHSVADLYDLIHAKGISLN
;
A
#
# COMPACT_ATOMS: atom_id res chain seq x y z
N MET A 1 35.52 -58.88 -28.86
CA MET A 1 34.78 -57.71 -29.38
C MET A 1 33.35 -58.12 -29.69
N LYS A 2 32.38 -57.66 -28.89
CA LYS A 2 30.93 -57.49 -29.17
C LYS A 2 30.39 -56.47 -28.14
N PRO A 3 29.46 -55.57 -28.52
CA PRO A 3 29.28 -54.28 -27.84
C PRO A 3 28.33 -54.33 -26.63
N ASN A 4 28.54 -53.37 -25.74
CA ASN A 4 27.73 -53.03 -24.56
C ASN A 4 26.25 -52.81 -24.89
N ARG A 5 25.36 -53.24 -23.99
CA ARG A 5 23.98 -52.73 -23.93
C ARG A 5 23.75 -51.97 -22.63
N LEU A 6 23.75 -50.65 -22.77
CA LEU A 6 23.13 -49.69 -21.86
C LEU A 6 21.63 -50.02 -21.77
N SER A 7 21.12 -50.37 -20.59
CA SER A 7 19.68 -50.43 -20.33
C SER A 7 19.22 -49.09 -19.76
N LEU A 8 18.59 -48.31 -20.63
CA LEU A 8 17.91 -47.05 -20.40
C LEU A 8 16.59 -47.31 -19.64
N LEU A 9 16.44 -46.79 -18.42
CA LEU A 9 15.12 -46.70 -17.78
C LEU A 9 15.07 -45.56 -16.75
N MET A 10 14.76 -44.36 -17.23
CA MET A 10 13.94 -43.37 -16.52
C MET A 10 13.69 -42.16 -17.43
N PRO A 11 12.45 -41.98 -17.90
CA PRO A 11 11.91 -40.62 -17.90
C PRO A 11 10.43 -40.66 -17.48
N PHE A 12 10.17 -40.97 -16.22
CA PHE A 12 8.85 -40.81 -15.62
C PHE A 12 8.98 -40.12 -14.27
N LEU A 13 9.56 -38.91 -14.26
CA LEU A 13 9.34 -37.99 -13.14
C LEU A 13 9.38 -36.50 -13.52
N THR A 14 9.71 -36.15 -14.76
CA THR A 14 9.85 -34.75 -15.19
C THR A 14 8.57 -34.09 -15.74
N LEU A 15 7.39 -34.73 -15.63
CA LEU A 15 6.15 -34.18 -16.20
C LEU A 15 5.18 -33.55 -15.18
N LEU A 16 5.46 -33.60 -13.87
CA LEU A 16 4.54 -33.05 -12.86
C LEU A 16 4.84 -31.60 -12.44
N LEU A 17 5.81 -30.92 -13.05
CA LEU A 17 6.18 -29.54 -12.68
C LEU A 17 5.65 -28.47 -13.66
N ALA A 18 5.03 -28.85 -14.78
CA ALA A 18 4.61 -27.90 -15.81
C ALA A 18 3.20 -27.30 -15.60
N LEU A 19 2.45 -27.70 -14.57
CA LEU A 19 1.06 -27.28 -14.34
C LEU A 19 0.89 -26.08 -13.39
N PHE A 20 1.98 -25.51 -12.85
CA PHE A 20 1.94 -24.32 -12.00
C PHE A 20 2.53 -23.06 -12.65
N SER A 21 2.62 -23.01 -13.99
CA SER A 21 2.77 -21.72 -14.67
C SER A 21 1.39 -21.07 -14.80
N SER A 22 0.78 -20.71 -13.67
CA SER A 22 -0.29 -19.70 -13.68
C SER A 22 0.39 -18.39 -14.07
N THR A 23 0.36 -18.06 -15.36
CA THR A 23 0.73 -16.73 -15.83
C THR A 23 -0.14 -15.75 -15.05
N LEU A 24 0.44 -14.97 -14.13
CA LEU A 24 -0.27 -13.90 -13.44
C LEU A 24 -0.80 -12.96 -14.53
N LYS A 25 -2.09 -13.05 -14.83
CA LYS A 25 -2.76 -12.04 -15.64
C LYS A 25 -2.80 -10.79 -14.76
N ALA A 26 -2.43 -9.64 -15.31
CA ALA A 26 -2.66 -8.37 -14.62
C ALA A 26 -4.16 -8.30 -14.26
N GLY A 27 -4.44 -7.97 -13.00
CA GLY A 27 -5.81 -7.78 -12.53
C GLY A 27 -6.46 -6.58 -13.23
N GLU A 28 -7.79 -6.56 -13.26
CA GLU A 28 -8.52 -5.35 -13.65
C GLU A 28 -8.36 -4.28 -12.55
N TRP A 29 -8.24 -3.02 -12.95
CA TRP A 29 -8.17 -1.90 -12.01
C TRP A 29 -9.50 -1.72 -11.28
N GLU A 30 -9.45 -1.64 -9.95
CA GLU A 30 -10.59 -1.27 -9.09
C GLU A 30 -10.46 0.19 -8.65
N THR A 31 -11.51 0.99 -8.87
CA THR A 31 -11.57 2.36 -8.35
C THR A 31 -11.99 2.33 -6.89
N LEU A 32 -11.08 2.73 -5.98
CA LEU A 32 -11.39 2.88 -4.55
C LEU A 32 -12.14 4.18 -4.24
N PHE A 33 -11.86 5.24 -4.98
CA PHE A 33 -12.50 6.54 -4.84
C PHE A 33 -12.71 7.19 -6.21
N ASP A 34 -13.94 7.54 -6.53
CA ASP A 34 -14.38 8.10 -7.82
C ASP A 34 -14.56 9.63 -7.78
N GLY A 35 -14.07 10.28 -6.73
CA GLY A 35 -14.30 11.69 -6.44
C GLY A 35 -15.54 11.98 -5.61
N HIS A 36 -16.39 10.99 -5.33
CA HIS A 36 -17.70 11.19 -4.71
C HIS A 36 -18.03 10.17 -3.62
N SER A 37 -17.94 8.87 -3.92
CA SER A 37 -18.36 7.80 -3.01
C SER A 37 -17.26 7.42 -2.02
N THR A 38 -17.63 7.36 -0.75
CA THR A 38 -16.78 6.88 0.35
C THR A 38 -17.05 5.40 0.68
N ASP A 39 -17.82 4.69 -0.15
CA ASP A 39 -18.33 3.35 0.18
C ASP A 39 -17.23 2.30 0.34
N ALA A 40 -16.07 2.50 -0.29
CA ALA A 40 -14.93 1.62 -0.15
C ALA A 40 -14.23 1.75 1.22
N PHE A 41 -14.53 2.79 2.00
CA PHE A 41 -13.78 3.15 3.21
C PHE A 41 -14.63 3.12 4.47
N ARG A 42 -13.95 2.90 5.60
CA ARG A 42 -14.46 3.06 6.96
C ARG A 42 -13.33 3.57 7.85
N ALA A 43 -13.65 4.01 9.07
CA ALA A 43 -12.64 4.32 10.06
C ALA A 43 -11.91 3.04 10.52
N TYR A 44 -10.61 3.14 10.75
CA TYR A 44 -9.83 2.07 11.37
C TYR A 44 -10.49 1.62 12.69
N GLN A 45 -10.67 0.31 12.88
CA GLN A 45 -11.36 -0.34 14.00
C GLN A 45 -12.82 0.07 14.21
N LYS A 46 -13.49 0.65 13.21
CA LYS A 46 -14.92 0.96 13.25
C LYS A 46 -15.63 0.58 11.96
N ASP A 47 -16.96 0.48 12.03
CA ASP A 47 -17.78 0.02 10.90
C ASP A 47 -18.14 1.14 9.89
N LEU A 48 -18.08 2.40 10.34
CA LEU A 48 -18.60 3.54 9.59
C LEU A 48 -17.50 4.47 9.10
N PHE A 49 -17.81 5.22 8.05
CA PHE A 49 -16.99 6.31 7.57
C PHE A 49 -16.98 7.49 8.58
N PRO A 50 -15.81 8.04 8.94
CA PRO A 50 -15.69 9.12 9.93
C PRO A 50 -15.94 10.50 9.29
N SER A 51 -17.20 10.85 9.05
CA SER A 51 -17.59 12.09 8.35
C SER A 51 -17.15 13.40 9.02
N GLU A 52 -16.82 13.36 10.32
CA GLU A 52 -16.27 14.53 11.02
C GLU A 52 -14.80 14.78 10.68
N ALA A 53 -14.03 13.70 10.49
CA ALA A 53 -12.58 13.76 10.25
C ALA A 53 -12.22 13.75 8.77
N TRP A 54 -13.10 13.21 7.91
CA TRP A 54 -12.89 13.11 6.47
C TRP A 54 -14.11 13.60 5.70
N ASN A 55 -13.87 14.41 4.68
CA ASN A 55 -14.91 14.98 3.83
C ASN A 55 -14.54 14.84 2.36
N VAL A 56 -15.56 14.71 1.52
CA VAL A 56 -15.42 14.82 0.07
C VAL A 56 -15.57 16.29 -0.31
N ILE A 57 -14.51 16.91 -0.82
CA ILE A 57 -14.47 18.32 -1.19
C ILE A 57 -13.79 18.42 -2.56
N ASP A 58 -14.46 19.04 -3.53
CA ASP A 58 -13.93 19.28 -4.88
C ASP A 58 -13.34 18.03 -5.56
N GLY A 59 -14.02 16.88 -5.39
CA GLY A 59 -13.57 15.61 -5.98
C GLY A 59 -12.42 14.93 -5.23
N THR A 60 -12.07 15.38 -4.02
CA THR A 60 -10.97 14.83 -3.21
C THR A 60 -11.47 14.32 -1.86
N LEU A 61 -10.82 13.28 -1.32
CA LEU A 61 -10.93 12.92 0.10
C LEU A 61 -9.97 13.80 0.90
N ARG A 62 -10.50 14.61 1.80
CA ARG A 62 -9.75 15.59 2.56
C ARG A 62 -9.95 15.42 4.06
N THR A 63 -8.86 15.51 4.81
CA THR A 63 -8.87 15.54 6.28
C THR A 63 -9.42 16.87 6.79
N ASN A 64 -10.17 16.81 7.89
CA ASN A 64 -10.62 17.98 8.63
C ASN A 64 -9.70 18.22 9.84
N PRO A 65 -8.81 19.24 9.79
CA PRO A 65 -7.85 19.50 10.86
C PRO A 65 -8.49 20.01 12.16
N LYS A 66 -9.79 20.32 12.17
CA LYS A 66 -10.52 20.76 13.36
C LYS A 66 -11.18 19.60 14.12
N ALA A 67 -11.26 18.42 13.53
CA ALA A 67 -11.84 17.23 14.15
C ALA A 67 -10.75 16.36 14.79
N THR A 68 -11.17 15.40 15.61
CA THR A 68 -10.28 14.34 16.07
C THR A 68 -9.78 13.54 14.86
N PRO A 69 -8.45 13.40 14.64
CA PRO A 69 -7.92 12.62 13.53
C PRO A 69 -8.35 11.15 13.62
N VAL A 70 -8.67 10.56 12.48
CA VAL A 70 -9.04 9.15 12.34
C VAL A 70 -8.45 8.62 11.05
N ASP A 71 -7.76 7.49 11.10
CA ASP A 71 -7.27 6.82 9.91
C ASP A 71 -8.41 6.14 9.14
N LEU A 72 -8.35 6.23 7.81
CA LEU A 72 -9.24 5.50 6.91
C LEU A 72 -8.64 4.15 6.55
N ILE A 73 -9.48 3.13 6.48
CA ILE A 73 -9.14 1.80 5.98
C ILE A 73 -10.15 1.36 4.92
N THR A 74 -9.69 0.61 3.92
CA THR A 74 -10.58 -0.03 2.95
C THR A 74 -11.41 -1.11 3.63
N LYS A 75 -12.68 -1.27 3.22
CA LYS A 75 -13.54 -2.36 3.71
C LYS A 75 -13.06 -3.73 3.20
N LYS A 76 -12.49 -3.77 1.99
CA LYS A 76 -11.86 -4.97 1.42
C LYS A 76 -10.39 -5.07 1.85
N THR A 77 -9.89 -6.29 1.89
CA THR A 77 -8.46 -6.59 2.06
C THR A 77 -7.85 -7.00 0.73
N TYR A 78 -6.58 -6.65 0.53
CA TYR A 78 -5.83 -6.93 -0.70
C TYR A 78 -4.53 -7.65 -0.36
N GLN A 79 -4.18 -8.68 -1.13
CA GLN A 79 -2.94 -9.45 -0.92
C GLN A 79 -1.81 -8.98 -1.84
N SER A 80 -1.97 -9.22 -3.14
CA SER A 80 -1.09 -8.74 -4.20
C SER A 80 -1.84 -7.68 -5.00
N PHE A 81 -1.32 -6.47 -5.03
CA PHE A 81 -1.97 -5.34 -5.67
C PHE A 81 -0.93 -4.32 -6.15
N GLU A 82 -1.37 -3.46 -7.06
CA GLU A 82 -0.74 -2.19 -7.39
C GLU A 82 -1.73 -1.10 -6.98
N LEU A 83 -1.25 -0.09 -6.25
CA LEU A 83 -2.06 1.05 -5.81
C LEU A 83 -1.53 2.30 -6.48
N VAL A 84 -2.42 3.02 -7.15
CA VAL A 84 -2.15 4.32 -7.76
C VAL A 84 -3.07 5.35 -7.11
N PHE A 85 -2.49 6.46 -6.66
CA PHE A 85 -3.22 7.54 -6.01
C PHE A 85 -2.47 8.86 -6.23
N ASP A 86 -3.23 9.95 -6.22
CA ASP A 86 -2.69 11.30 -6.17
C ASP A 86 -2.94 11.88 -4.77
N TRP A 87 -2.05 12.74 -4.30
CA TRP A 87 -2.19 13.43 -3.03
C TRP A 87 -1.75 14.89 -3.16
N ILE A 88 -2.32 15.74 -2.30
CA ILE A 88 -1.96 17.15 -2.18
C ILE A 88 -1.76 17.44 -0.70
N ALA A 89 -0.66 18.10 -0.37
CA ALA A 89 -0.32 18.50 0.99
C ALA A 89 -0.46 20.01 1.15
N THR A 90 -0.94 20.45 2.31
CA THR A 90 -0.75 21.84 2.76
C THR A 90 0.65 22.01 3.35
N GLN A 91 1.07 23.26 3.53
CA GLN A 91 2.33 23.56 4.22
C GLN A 91 2.37 22.88 5.60
N GLY A 92 3.46 22.17 5.90
CA GLY A 92 3.67 21.42 7.12
C GLY A 92 2.78 20.18 7.30
N ALA A 93 2.10 19.71 6.25
CA ALA A 93 1.28 18.50 6.35
C ALA A 93 2.15 17.25 6.56
N ASN A 94 1.63 16.35 7.38
CA ASN A 94 2.19 15.03 7.67
C ASN A 94 1.02 14.02 7.65
N SER A 95 1.14 12.99 6.82
CA SER A 95 0.16 11.94 6.61
C SER A 95 0.85 10.73 5.98
N GLY A 96 0.11 9.69 5.59
CA GLY A 96 0.69 8.55 4.92
C GLY A 96 -0.35 7.62 4.34
N VAL A 97 0.12 6.71 3.48
CA VAL A 97 -0.67 5.58 2.98
C VAL A 97 -0.09 4.32 3.57
N ILE A 98 -0.86 3.69 4.46
CA ILE A 98 -0.45 2.48 5.16
C ILE A 98 -1.05 1.26 4.46
N TYR A 99 -0.22 0.27 4.16
CA TYR A 99 -0.60 -0.95 3.46
C TYR A 99 -0.17 -2.20 4.23
N ARG A 100 -0.81 -3.34 3.92
CA ARG A 100 -0.68 -4.60 4.68
C ARG A 100 -1.10 -4.48 6.15
N VAL A 101 -1.97 -3.53 6.46
CA VAL A 101 -2.53 -3.30 7.80
C VAL A 101 -3.42 -4.47 8.20
N SER A 102 -3.26 -4.94 9.44
CA SER A 102 -4.28 -5.69 10.18
C SER A 102 -4.81 -4.85 11.34
N GLU A 103 -6.04 -5.12 11.80
CA GLU A 103 -6.66 -4.40 12.91
C GLU A 103 -6.27 -4.95 14.30
N ASP A 104 -5.21 -5.76 14.38
CA ASP A 104 -4.70 -6.36 15.63
C ASP A 104 -3.96 -5.34 16.52
N GLY A 105 -3.51 -4.22 15.94
CA GLY A 105 -2.84 -3.12 16.65
C GLY A 105 -3.78 -1.99 17.02
N SER A 106 -3.47 -1.21 18.07
CA SER A 106 -4.27 -0.03 18.42
C SER A 106 -4.16 1.12 17.41
N GLN A 107 -3.18 1.07 16.51
CA GLN A 107 -3.00 2.00 15.40
C GLN A 107 -2.57 1.23 14.15
N PRO A 108 -2.90 1.72 12.94
CA PRO A 108 -2.61 1.00 11.69
C PRO A 108 -1.11 0.79 11.44
N TRP A 109 -0.25 1.74 11.83
CA TRP A 109 1.20 1.66 11.68
C TRP A 109 1.86 0.63 12.60
N HIS A 110 1.13 0.05 13.57
CA HIS A 110 1.65 -1.07 14.38
C HIS A 110 1.82 -2.35 13.56
N THR A 111 1.07 -2.51 12.47
CA THR A 111 1.03 -3.75 11.68
C THR A 111 1.36 -3.50 10.21
N GLY A 112 1.01 -2.33 9.68
CA GLY A 112 1.25 -1.97 8.29
C GLY A 112 2.59 -1.30 8.03
N LEU A 113 2.91 -1.23 6.74
CA LEU A 113 4.02 -0.45 6.19
C LEU A 113 3.47 0.87 5.64
N GLU A 114 4.22 1.96 5.76
CA GLU A 114 3.73 3.29 5.44
C GLU A 114 4.55 3.97 4.34
N TYR A 115 3.85 4.39 3.28
CA TYR A 115 4.35 5.38 2.33
C TYR A 115 4.16 6.76 2.94
N GLN A 116 5.25 7.49 3.15
CA GLN A 116 5.22 8.78 3.82
C GLN A 116 4.69 9.91 2.91
N ILE A 117 3.74 10.70 3.42
CA ILE A 117 3.29 11.96 2.81
C ILE A 117 3.69 13.10 3.74
N LEU A 118 4.65 13.90 3.31
CA LEU A 118 5.22 14.94 4.17
C LEU A 118 5.61 16.17 3.35
N ASP A 119 5.30 17.35 3.89
CA ASP A 119 5.98 18.58 3.48
C ASP A 119 7.34 18.68 4.18
N SER A 120 8.35 18.00 3.60
CA SER A 120 9.69 17.90 4.18
C SER A 120 10.39 19.25 4.40
N ALA A 121 10.00 20.32 3.69
CA ALA A 121 10.61 21.65 3.87
C ALA A 121 10.16 22.32 5.18
N HIS A 122 9.01 21.90 5.72
CA HIS A 122 8.40 22.48 6.90
C HIS A 122 8.14 21.46 8.01
N ASP A 123 8.64 20.23 7.85
CA ASP A 123 8.66 19.28 8.94
C ASP A 123 9.69 19.74 9.98
N GLY A 124 9.20 20.07 11.18
CA GLY A 124 10.03 20.52 12.30
C GLY A 124 10.92 19.41 12.86
N ASN A 125 10.78 18.19 12.37
CA ASN A 125 11.54 17.02 12.77
C ASN A 125 12.66 16.73 11.75
N GLN A 126 13.75 17.47 11.85
CA GLN A 126 14.92 17.29 10.99
C GLN A 126 15.91 16.30 11.59
N ASP A 127 15.46 15.08 11.90
CA ASP A 127 16.40 14.03 12.29
C ASP A 127 17.23 13.64 11.05
N GLU A 128 18.41 14.24 10.93
CA GLU A 128 19.27 14.17 9.76
C GLU A 128 19.68 12.72 9.49
N GLY A 129 19.00 12.08 8.52
CA GLY A 129 19.34 10.75 8.02
C GLY A 129 18.35 9.63 8.35
N ALA A 130 17.28 9.90 9.12
CA ALA A 130 16.22 8.92 9.30
C ALA A 130 15.27 8.87 8.06
N PRO A 131 14.82 7.67 7.63
CA PRO A 131 13.96 7.50 6.44
C PRO A 131 12.49 7.81 6.74
N HIS A 132 12.23 9.06 7.10
CA HIS A 132 10.91 9.61 7.42
C HIS A 132 10.50 10.78 6.51
N SER A 133 11.18 10.94 5.36
CA SER A 133 10.88 11.97 4.35
C SER A 133 9.83 11.51 3.34
N VAL A 134 9.32 12.43 2.52
CA VAL A 134 8.31 12.13 1.49
C VAL A 134 8.67 10.90 0.66
N ALA A 135 7.67 10.03 0.46
CA ALA A 135 7.75 8.76 -0.26
C ALA A 135 8.62 7.67 0.36
N ASP A 136 9.33 7.94 1.46
CA ASP A 136 10.07 6.91 2.18
C ASP A 136 9.11 5.81 2.64
N LEU A 137 9.64 4.60 2.74
CA LEU A 137 9.05 3.63 3.63
C LEU A 137 9.40 4.06 5.04
N TYR A 138 8.44 4.66 5.72
CA TYR A 138 8.65 5.40 6.97
C TYR A 138 9.48 4.60 7.99
N ASP A 139 10.55 5.22 8.48
CA ASP A 139 11.53 4.71 9.44
C ASP A 139 12.27 3.41 9.04
N LEU A 140 12.17 2.99 7.77
CA LEU A 140 12.82 1.79 7.27
C LEU A 140 13.72 2.01 6.05
N ILE A 141 13.22 2.63 4.98
CA ILE A 141 13.95 2.72 3.69
C ILE A 141 13.70 4.06 3.01
N HIS A 142 14.78 4.75 2.65
CA HIS A 142 14.70 5.94 1.82
C HIS A 142 14.19 5.64 0.40
N ALA A 143 13.26 6.47 -0.05
CA ALA A 143 12.86 6.54 -1.42
C ALA A 143 14.01 7.05 -2.31
N LYS A 144 13.97 6.68 -3.59
CA LYS A 144 14.96 7.08 -4.58
C LYS A 144 14.27 7.63 -5.81
N GLY A 145 14.87 8.65 -6.42
CA GLY A 145 14.36 9.24 -7.67
C GLY A 145 13.05 10.00 -7.50
N ILE A 146 12.81 10.57 -6.31
CA ILE A 146 11.62 11.37 -6.06
C ILE A 146 11.70 12.68 -6.82
N SER A 147 10.68 12.94 -7.62
CA SER A 147 10.41 14.23 -8.26
C SER A 147 9.00 14.63 -7.87
N LEU A 148 8.88 15.70 -7.08
CA LEU A 148 7.60 16.35 -6.84
C LEU A 148 7.39 17.40 -7.93
N ASN A 149 6.14 17.59 -8.33
CA ASN A 149 5.75 18.60 -9.34
C ASN A 149 5.72 20.01 -8.73
#